data_AF-C5AWH5-F1
#
_entry.id   AF-C5AWH5-F1
#
_cell.length_a   1.000
_cell.length_b   1.000
_cell.length_c   1.000
_cell.angle_alpha   90.00
_cell.angle_beta   90.00
_cell.angle_gamma   90.00
#
_symmetry.space_group_name_H-M   'P 1'
#
loop_
_entity.id
_entity.type
_entity.pdbx_description
1 polymer ?
#
loop_
_entity_poly.entity_id
_entity_poly.type
_entity_poly.pdbx_seq_one_letter_code
_entity_poly.pdbx_strand_id
1 'polypeptide(L)'
;MEGLVTEARKHASEEAPQDGQLRDVVIIAQYQRMAHYGLAGFGSAAAYAKALGKSEYEQKLKQAVSEIYKGDEFASQLAESLQQVATK
;
A
#
# COMPACT_ATOMS: atom_id res chain seq x y z
N MET A 1 1.20 -6.22 -10.24
CA MET A 1 2.11 -6.30 -9.07
C MET A 1 3.58 -6.24 -9.48
N GLU A 2 4.07 -7.10 -10.38
CA GLU A 2 5.49 -7.14 -10.78
C GLU A 2 6.08 -5.76 -11.13
N GLY A 3 5.41 -4.99 -11.98
CA GLY A 3 5.86 -3.62 -12.31
C GLY A 3 5.97 -2.70 -11.09
N LEU A 4 5.01 -2.77 -10.15
CA LEU A 4 5.05 -1.97 -8.92
C LEU A 4 6.23 -2.37 -8.02
N VAL A 5 6.60 -3.66 -8.00
CA VAL A 5 7.76 -4.13 -7.25
C VAL A 5 9.06 -3.65 -7.89
N THR A 6 9.15 -3.68 -9.23
CA THR A 6 10.30 -3.14 -9.96
C THR A 6 10.46 -1.65 -9.71
N GLU A 7 9.37 -0.87 -9.81
CA GLU A 7 9.36 0.55 -9.47
C GLU A 7 9.75 0.80 -8.02
N ALA A 8 9.21 0.01 -7.09
CA ALA A 8 9.53 0.14 -5.68
C ALA A 8 11.02 -0.05 -5.41
N ARG A 9 11.64 -1.09 -5.98
CA ARG A 9 13.09 -1.34 -5.83
C ARG A 9 13.94 -0.22 -6.41
N LYS A 10 13.57 0.27 -7.60
CA LYS A 10 14.28 1.36 -8.27
C LYS A 10 14.23 2.65 -7.43
N HIS A 11 13.04 3.09 -7.03
CA HIS A 11 12.87 4.34 -6.29
C HIS A 11 13.35 4.28 -4.83
N ALA A 12 13.21 3.12 -4.17
CA ALA A 12 13.64 2.95 -2.78
C ALA A 12 15.14 2.70 -2.61
N SER A 13 15.86 2.37 -3.68
CA SER A 13 17.29 2.02 -3.62
C SER A 13 18.14 2.80 -4.61
N GLU A 14 17.94 2.59 -5.91
CA GLU A 14 18.82 3.13 -6.96
C GLU A 14 18.66 4.65 -7.13
N GLU A 15 17.42 5.13 -7.06
CA GLU A 15 17.05 6.55 -7.25
C GLU A 15 16.63 7.22 -5.94
N ALA A 16 16.95 6.59 -4.80
CA ALA A 16 16.56 7.07 -3.50
C ALA A 16 17.29 8.38 -3.13
N PRO A 17 16.61 9.31 -2.44
CA PRO A 17 17.27 10.43 -1.79
C PRO A 17 18.43 9.99 -0.88
N GLN A 18 19.47 10.82 -0.78
CA GLN A 18 20.56 10.59 0.17
C GLN A 18 20.11 10.82 1.61
N ASP A 19 19.23 11.80 1.82
CA ASP A 19 18.60 12.03 3.10
C ASP A 19 17.72 10.83 3.50
N GLY A 20 17.93 10.31 4.70
CA GLY A 20 17.26 9.10 5.18
C GLY A 20 15.75 9.30 5.38
N GLN A 21 15.32 10.46 5.85
CA GLN A 21 13.89 10.73 6.08
C GLN A 21 13.14 10.89 4.76
N LEU A 22 13.74 11.60 3.79
CA LEU A 22 13.18 11.69 2.45
C LEU A 22 13.14 10.33 1.75
N ARG A 23 14.15 9.48 1.97
CA ARG A 23 14.14 8.09 1.47
C ARG A 23 13.01 7.27 2.08
N ASP A 24 12.80 7.37 3.39
CA ASP A 24 11.71 6.65 4.05
C ASP A 24 10.34 7.09 3.53
N VAL A 25 10.15 8.38 3.24
CA VAL A 25 8.93 8.89 2.57
C VAL A 25 8.75 8.25 1.19
N VAL A 26 9.83 8.12 0.40
CA VAL A 26 9.76 7.42 -0.90
C VAL A 26 9.39 5.94 -0.73
N ILE A 27 9.99 5.23 0.23
CA ILE A 27 9.66 3.83 0.53
C ILE A 27 8.18 3.69 0.87
N ILE A 28 7.67 4.55 1.74
CA ILE A 28 6.26 4.56 2.13
C ILE A 28 5.37 4.80 0.92
N ALA A 29 5.69 5.79 0.07
CA ALA A 29 4.91 6.05 -1.15
C ALA A 29 4.85 4.82 -2.08
N GLN A 30 5.96 4.07 -2.23
CA GLN A 30 5.95 2.83 -3.02
C GLN A 30 5.13 1.71 -2.36
N TYR A 31 5.17 1.60 -1.03
CA TYR A 31 4.31 0.68 -0.27
C TYR A 31 2.82 0.98 -0.50
N GLN A 32 2.42 2.25 -0.40
CA GLN A 32 1.01 2.66 -0.55
C GLN A 32 0.48 2.37 -1.95
N ARG A 33 1.29 2.53 -3.01
CA ARG A 33 0.92 2.12 -4.38
C ARG A 33 0.57 0.62 -4.46
N MET A 34 1.35 -0.23 -3.81
CA MET A 34 1.08 -1.68 -3.75
C MET A 34 -0.15 -2.00 -2.89
N ALA A 35 -0.33 -1.29 -1.77
CA ALA A 35 -1.52 -1.41 -0.93
C ALA A 35 -2.79 -1.06 -1.73
N HIS A 36 -2.79 0.06 -2.44
CA HIS A 36 -3.93 0.51 -3.26
C HIS A 36 -4.22 -0.45 -4.43
N TYR A 37 -3.19 -1.02 -5.06
CA TYR A 37 -3.39 -2.11 -6.02
C TYR A 37 -4.08 -3.32 -5.38
N GLY A 38 -3.70 -3.68 -4.15
CA GLY A 38 -4.34 -4.73 -3.37
C GLY A 38 -5.81 -4.42 -3.03
N LEU A 39 -6.10 -3.19 -2.61
CA LEU A 39 -7.47 -2.73 -2.33
C LEU A 39 -8.37 -2.85 -3.56
N ALA A 40 -7.89 -2.37 -4.72
CA ALA A 40 -8.62 -2.46 -5.98
C ALA A 40 -8.86 -3.93 -6.40
N GLY A 41 -7.82 -4.77 -6.29
CA GLY A 41 -7.89 -6.19 -6.65
C GLY A 41 -8.83 -6.99 -5.75
N PHE A 42 -8.57 -6.99 -4.44
CA PHE A 42 -9.36 -7.78 -3.48
C PHE A 42 -10.78 -7.22 -3.29
N GLY A 43 -10.97 -5.90 -3.37
CA GLY A 43 -12.29 -5.29 -3.34
C GLY A 43 -13.16 -5.74 -4.52
N SER A 44 -12.60 -5.73 -5.73
CA SER A 44 -13.30 -6.21 -6.93
C SER A 44 -13.58 -7.72 -6.85
N ALA A 45 -12.61 -8.51 -6.38
CA ALA A 45 -12.78 -9.94 -6.18
C ALA A 45 -13.86 -10.27 -5.14
N ALA A 46 -13.96 -9.49 -4.05
CA ALA A 46 -14.99 -9.68 -3.04
C ALA A 46 -16.39 -9.43 -3.60
N ALA A 47 -16.56 -8.37 -4.40
CA ALA A 47 -17.82 -8.09 -5.09
C ALA A 47 -18.21 -9.22 -6.05
N TYR A 48 -17.23 -9.77 -6.78
CA TYR A 48 -17.47 -10.90 -7.67
C TYR A 48 -17.83 -12.18 -6.92
N ALA A 49 -17.14 -12.49 -5.81
CA ALA A 49 -17.47 -13.62 -4.96
C ALA A 49 -18.91 -13.52 -4.41
N LYS A 50 -19.33 -12.31 -4.00
CA LYS A 50 -20.71 -12.05 -3.57
C LYS A 50 -21.72 -12.37 -4.69
N ALA A 51 -21.45 -11.91 -5.91
CA ALA A 51 -22.31 -12.16 -7.07
C ALA A 51 -22.46 -13.65 -7.39
N LEU A 52 -21.42 -14.46 -7.13
CA LEU A 52 -21.43 -15.91 -7.32
C LEU A 52 -21.99 -16.71 -6.12
N GLY A 53 -22.49 -16.03 -5.07
CA GLY A 53 -22.99 -16.69 -3.86
C GLY A 53 -21.89 -17.36 -3.01
N LYS A 54 -20.62 -16.94 -3.18
CA LYS A 54 -19.44 -17.50 -2.52
C LYS A 54 -19.11 -16.74 -1.23
N SER A 55 -19.99 -16.83 -0.23
CA SER A 55 -19.95 -16.02 1.00
C SER A 55 -18.65 -16.15 1.82
N GLU A 56 -18.10 -17.36 1.95
CA GLU A 56 -16.84 -17.58 2.68
C GLU A 56 -15.66 -16.83 2.03
N TYR A 57 -15.58 -16.86 0.70
CA TYR A 57 -14.54 -16.16 -0.06
C TYR A 57 -14.74 -14.64 -0.01
N GLU A 58 -15.98 -14.16 -0.12
CA GLU A 58 -16.31 -12.74 0.09
C GLU A 58 -15.80 -12.24 1.45
N GLN A 59 -16.07 -12.99 2.52
CA GLN A 59 -15.64 -12.62 3.87
C GLN A 59 -14.12 -12.55 4.00
N LYS A 60 -13.39 -13.56 3.51
CA LYS A 60 -11.91 -13.57 3.54
C LYS A 60 -11.32 -12.41 2.74
N LEU A 61 -11.87 -12.12 1.57
CA LEU A 61 -11.42 -11.00 0.73
C LEU A 61 -11.71 -9.64 1.38
N LYS A 62 -12.88 -9.47 1.99
CA LYS A 62 -13.21 -8.26 2.75
C LYS A 62 -12.31 -8.07 3.97
N GLN A 63 -11.95 -9.16 4.66
CA GLN A 63 -11.00 -9.10 5.75
C GLN A 63 -9.63 -8.62 5.26
N ALA A 64 -9.11 -9.19 4.17
CA ALA A 64 -7.85 -8.74 3.58
C ALA A 64 -7.90 -7.25 3.19
N VAL A 65 -9.00 -6.78 2.59
CA VAL A 65 -9.21 -5.34 2.29
C VAL A 65 -9.17 -4.50 3.56
N SER A 66 -9.83 -4.93 4.63
CA SER A 66 -9.83 -4.23 5.92
C SER A 66 -8.43 -4.13 6.54
N GLU A 67 -7.65 -5.22 6.46
CA GLU A 67 -6.27 -5.25 6.96
C GLU A 67 -5.34 -4.35 6.13
N ILE A 68 -5.50 -4.32 4.81
CA ILE A 68 -4.73 -3.43 3.93
C ILE A 68 -5.06 -1.96 4.21
N TYR A 69 -6.34 -1.61 4.42
CA TYR A 69 -6.71 -0.23 4.80
C TYR A 69 -6.03 0.22 6.09
N LYS A 70 -5.97 -0.64 7.12
CA LYS A 70 -5.28 -0.32 8.38
C LYS A 70 -3.78 -0.09 8.16
N GLY A 71 -3.15 -0.92 7.32
CA GLY A 71 -1.74 -0.77 6.96
C GLY A 71 -1.46 0.53 6.21
N ASP A 72 -2.32 0.88 5.24
CA ASP A 72 -2.21 2.10 4.46
C ASP A 72 -2.46 3.38 5.30
N GLU A 73 -3.40 3.32 6.24
CA GLU A 73 -3.65 4.42 7.18
C GLU A 73 -2.43 4.65 8.10
N PHE A 74 -1.86 3.58 8.65
CA PHE A 74 -0.63 3.67 9.42
C PHE A 74 0.54 4.21 8.58
N ALA A 75 0.68 3.77 7.33
CA ALA A 75 1.70 4.26 6.42
C ALA A 75 1.52 5.76 6.14
N SER A 76 0.27 6.24 5.98
CA SER A 76 -0.04 7.66 5.80
C SER A 76 0.39 8.48 7.01
N GLN A 77 0.04 8.04 8.22
CA GLN A 77 0.44 8.71 9.46
C GLN A 77 1.97 8.75 9.62
N LEU A 78 2.66 7.67 9.23
CA LEU A 78 4.12 7.60 9.27
C LEU A 78 4.76 8.58 8.28
N ALA A 79 4.22 8.70 7.05
CA ALA A 79 4.71 9.65 6.06
C ALA A 79 4.54 11.10 6.52
N GLU A 80 3.39 11.44 7.09
CA GLU A 80 3.11 12.78 7.65
C GLU A 80 4.07 13.14 8.79
N SER A 81 4.33 12.18 9.69
CA SER A 81 5.31 12.34 10.77
C SER A 81 6.72 12.63 10.25
N LEU A 82 7.19 11.87 9.25
CA LEU A 82 8.52 12.06 8.66
C LEU A 82 8.64 13.39 7.91
N GLN A 83 7.59 13.80 7.19
CA GLN A 83 7.55 15.08 6.47
C GLN A 83 7.74 16.28 7.42
N GLN A 84 7.11 16.25 8.59
CA GLN A 84 7.23 17.33 9.58
C GLN A 84 8.64 17.47 10.15
N VAL A 85 9.41 16.39 10.21
CA VAL A 85 10.80 16.42 10.71
C VAL A 85 11.76 16.91 9.62
N ALA A 86 11.57 16.50 8.36
CA ALA A 86 12.43 16.90 7.24
C ALA A 86 12.32 18.38 6.85
N THR A 87 11.29 19.09 7.34
CA THR A 87 11.06 20.52 7.04
C THR A 87 11.67 21.47 8.11
N LYS A 88 12.36 20.93 9.12
CA LYS A 88 13.07 21.69 10.17
C LYS A 88 14.57 21.68 9.96
#